data_AF-A0A735IZW7-F1
#
_entry.id   AF-A0A735IZW7-F1
#
_cell.length_a   1.000
_cell.length_b   1.000
_cell.length_c   1.000
_cell.angle_alpha   90.00
_cell.angle_beta   90.00
_cell.angle_gamma   90.00
#
_symmetry.space_group_name_H-M   'P 1'
#
loop_
_entity.id
_entity.type
_entity.pdbx_description
1 polymer ?
#
loop_
_entity_poly.entity_id
_entity_poly.type
_entity_poly.pdbx_seq_one_letter_code
_entity_poly.pdbx_strand_id
1 'polypeptide(L)'
;MSGKSVDGLIEYVGLRETINLAKNAVPATRRVNNKPLSGDITLSAADVRAISADAVGEITDNSTMASANTPGWWRVAVSNSDTVTDFPTYPDGSKLYSYGYMLVEKIGEVWFQHYYAHMGANAKRQDWGTEPNTSRPWIIDYNTANKPSAGDVGALPITGGRLNGSLGIGTDNALGGNSIVLGDNDTGIKWHSDGVLGLYANNALVGYIDNSGLHMSVDVLTNGILRAGNGKTLTLSSGNNSAMNAGFSLWGNGTDRPTVIELSDDQGWHFYSQRRQDGGIELSVNGNIYPANYSNFDARYLTSGNVYTKGESDNRYVQNIQRGAPVWPGKVDEYGPAEAPAGCFLTQARHDPTTAYGVTFAYRPLQMWVGNGWRTING
;
A
#
# COMPACT_ATOMS: atom_id res chain seq x y z
N MET A 1 125.94 -24.16 13.44
CA MET A 1 124.86 -24.24 12.44
C MET A 1 125.10 -23.24 11.29
N SER A 2 126.25 -23.33 10.62
CA SER A 2 126.54 -22.54 9.41
C SER A 2 126.41 -23.49 8.21
N GLY A 3 125.59 -23.13 7.22
CA GLY A 3 125.46 -23.87 5.95
C GLY A 3 124.18 -24.68 5.70
N LYS A 4 123.13 -24.58 6.55
CA LYS A 4 121.82 -25.20 6.25
C LYS A 4 120.84 -24.18 5.66
N SER A 5 120.03 -24.57 4.66
CA SER A 5 118.97 -23.74 4.07
C SER A 5 117.85 -23.45 5.09
N VAL A 6 117.05 -22.41 4.88
CA VAL A 6 115.89 -22.07 5.74
C VAL A 6 114.97 -23.29 5.91
N ASP A 7 114.69 -24.00 4.81
CA ASP A 7 113.90 -25.23 4.83
C ASP A 7 114.54 -26.36 5.67
N GLY A 8 115.86 -26.51 5.60
CA GLY A 8 116.62 -27.50 6.37
C GLY A 8 116.79 -27.14 7.84
N LEU A 9 116.72 -25.86 8.20
CA LEU A 9 116.65 -25.37 9.58
C LEU A 9 115.28 -25.68 10.19
N ILE A 10 114.20 -25.38 9.48
CA ILE A 10 112.81 -25.66 9.90
C ILE A 10 112.61 -27.16 10.17
N GLU A 11 113.22 -28.03 9.36
CA GLU A 11 113.18 -29.48 9.54
C GLU A 11 114.02 -29.95 10.75
N TYR A 12 115.24 -29.43 10.91
CA TYR A 12 116.14 -29.81 12.01
C TYR A 12 115.58 -29.49 13.41
N VAL A 13 114.83 -28.39 13.56
CA VAL A 13 114.16 -28.03 14.83
C VAL A 13 112.71 -28.53 14.91
N GLY A 14 112.25 -29.33 13.94
CA GLY A 14 110.92 -29.95 13.95
C GLY A 14 109.74 -28.99 13.75
N LEU A 15 109.97 -27.76 13.26
CA LEU A 15 108.94 -26.71 13.18
C LEU A 15 108.05 -26.79 11.92
N ARG A 16 108.33 -27.72 11.00
CA ARG A 16 107.59 -27.84 9.72
C ARG A 16 106.10 -28.15 9.95
N GLU A 17 105.80 -28.97 10.95
CA GLU A 17 104.43 -29.30 11.36
C GLU A 17 103.74 -28.12 12.05
N THR A 18 104.43 -27.43 12.96
CA THR A 18 103.91 -26.23 13.63
C THR A 18 103.56 -25.10 12.67
N ILE A 19 104.38 -24.85 11.64
CA ILE A 19 104.11 -23.82 10.62
C ILE A 19 102.86 -24.19 9.80
N ASN A 20 102.69 -25.46 9.44
CA ASN A 20 101.52 -25.89 8.68
C ASN A 20 100.22 -25.85 9.52
N LEU A 21 100.28 -26.18 10.81
CA LEU A 21 99.17 -26.00 11.74
C LEU A 21 98.82 -24.51 11.93
N ALA A 22 99.80 -23.62 11.94
CA ALA A 22 99.59 -22.18 12.09
C ALA A 22 99.01 -21.49 10.83
N LYS A 23 99.23 -22.03 9.62
CA LYS A 23 98.77 -21.41 8.35
C LYS A 23 97.25 -21.27 8.22
N ASN A 24 96.48 -22.14 8.87
CA ASN A 24 95.01 -22.11 8.89
C ASN A 24 94.44 -21.76 10.27
N ALA A 25 95.29 -21.33 11.21
CA ALA A 25 94.85 -20.91 12.53
C ALA A 25 94.05 -19.61 12.44
N VAL A 26 92.99 -19.49 13.26
CA VAL A 26 92.21 -18.27 13.37
C VAL A 26 93.10 -17.16 13.97
N PRO A 27 93.29 -16.01 13.30
CA PRO A 27 94.08 -14.92 13.86
C PRO A 27 93.46 -14.39 15.16
N ALA A 28 94.28 -14.11 16.17
CA ALA A 28 93.82 -13.61 17.47
C ALA A 28 93.06 -12.27 17.40
N THR A 29 93.20 -11.52 16.29
CA THR A 29 92.48 -10.27 16.02
C THR A 29 91.09 -10.49 15.40
N ARG A 30 90.73 -11.72 15.02
CA ARG A 30 89.44 -12.02 14.41
C ARG A 30 88.33 -11.89 15.46
N ARG A 31 87.26 -11.18 15.07
CA ARG A 31 86.09 -10.93 15.91
C ARG A 31 84.80 -11.39 15.23
N VAL A 32 83.83 -11.80 16.04
CA VAL A 32 82.41 -11.95 15.68
C VAL A 32 81.63 -10.93 16.50
N ASN A 33 80.93 -10.01 15.82
CA ASN A 33 80.25 -8.86 16.44
C ASN A 33 81.06 -8.18 17.56
N ASN A 34 82.27 -7.74 17.23
CA ASN A 34 83.24 -7.10 18.15
C ASN A 34 83.80 -7.96 19.30
N LYS A 35 83.42 -9.24 19.43
CA LYS A 35 83.96 -10.17 20.43
C LYS A 35 85.11 -11.00 19.85
N PRO A 36 86.27 -11.09 20.51
CA PRO A 36 87.43 -11.85 20.01
C PRO A 36 87.18 -13.36 20.01
N LEU A 37 87.70 -14.08 19.02
CA LEU A 37 87.61 -15.54 18.91
C LEU A 37 88.70 -16.25 19.73
N SER A 38 88.76 -15.98 21.03
CA SER A 38 89.72 -16.63 21.96
C SER A 38 89.08 -17.71 22.85
N GLY A 39 87.79 -17.99 22.67
CA GLY A 39 86.99 -18.97 23.42
C GLY A 39 85.52 -18.96 22.98
N ASP A 40 84.64 -19.55 23.78
CA ASP A 40 83.20 -19.56 23.52
C ASP A 40 82.61 -18.14 23.57
N ILE A 41 81.68 -17.86 22.66
CA ILE A 41 81.04 -16.54 22.51
C ILE A 41 79.55 -16.68 22.74
N THR A 42 79.03 -15.99 23.75
CA THR A 42 77.59 -15.75 23.91
C THR A 42 77.21 -14.47 23.17
N LEU A 43 76.26 -14.56 22.23
CA LEU A 43 75.66 -13.41 21.58
C LEU A 43 74.36 -13.03 22.29
N SER A 44 74.20 -11.74 22.59
CA SER A 44 72.95 -11.15 23.04
C SER A 44 72.06 -10.79 21.84
N ALA A 45 70.78 -10.50 22.09
CA ALA A 45 69.89 -9.99 21.05
C ALA A 45 70.43 -8.70 20.40
N ALA A 46 71.03 -7.81 21.22
CA ALA A 46 71.69 -6.60 20.73
C ALA A 46 72.87 -6.91 19.79
N ASP A 47 73.60 -8.00 20.01
CA ASP A 47 74.74 -8.38 19.18
C ASP A 47 74.33 -8.74 17.73
N VAL A 48 73.08 -9.13 17.52
CA VAL A 48 72.58 -9.58 16.21
C VAL A 48 71.38 -8.76 15.71
N ARG A 49 71.08 -7.63 16.37
CA ARG A 49 69.93 -6.76 16.07
C ARG A 49 68.59 -7.51 16.14
N ALA A 50 68.50 -8.52 17.03
CA ALA A 50 67.27 -9.23 17.33
C ALA A 50 66.50 -8.55 18.47
N ILE A 51 65.25 -8.93 18.64
CA ILE A 51 64.44 -8.56 19.81
C ILE A 51 64.84 -9.47 20.98
N SER A 52 65.02 -8.89 22.17
CA SER A 52 65.36 -9.64 23.38
C SER A 52 64.21 -10.55 23.82
N ALA A 53 64.53 -11.72 24.37
CA ALA A 53 63.55 -12.56 25.06
C ALA A 53 63.14 -12.00 26.42
N ASP A 54 63.90 -11.05 26.96
CA ASP A 54 63.61 -10.31 28.18
C ASP A 54 62.96 -8.96 27.85
N ALA A 55 62.03 -8.51 28.69
CA ALA A 55 61.39 -7.21 28.52
C ALA A 55 62.41 -6.09 28.72
N VAL A 56 62.29 -5.02 27.93
CA VAL A 56 63.10 -3.81 28.05
C VAL A 56 62.83 -3.11 29.39
N GLY A 57 61.58 -3.19 29.86
CA GLY A 57 61.16 -2.66 31.14
C GLY A 57 59.73 -3.06 31.48
N GLU A 58 59.23 -2.52 32.58
CA GLU A 58 57.91 -2.83 33.12
C GLU A 58 57.12 -1.55 33.43
N ILE A 59 55.87 -1.51 32.96
CA ILE A 59 54.91 -0.46 33.31
C ILE A 59 54.09 -0.94 34.50
N THR A 60 54.11 -0.16 35.57
CA THR A 60 53.42 -0.44 36.85
C THR A 60 52.56 0.76 37.27
N ASP A 61 51.89 0.64 38.41
CA ASP A 61 51.04 1.70 38.96
C ASP A 61 51.79 3.03 39.12
N ASN A 62 51.09 4.14 38.86
CA ASN A 62 51.61 5.52 38.88
C ASN A 62 52.67 5.84 37.81
N SER A 63 52.93 4.94 36.86
CA SER A 63 53.73 5.22 35.67
C SER A 63 52.88 5.81 34.53
N THR A 64 53.47 5.95 33.34
CA THR A 64 52.79 6.25 32.08
C THR A 64 53.16 5.21 31.03
N MET A 65 52.25 4.92 30.09
CA MET A 65 52.57 4.11 28.92
C MET A 65 53.64 4.79 28.07
N ALA A 66 53.65 6.13 28.02
CA ALA A 66 54.69 6.92 27.35
C ALA A 66 56.10 6.76 27.97
N SER A 67 56.22 6.34 29.24
CA SER A 67 57.52 6.08 29.88
C SER A 67 58.32 4.96 29.21
N ALA A 68 57.67 4.11 28.41
CA ALA A 68 58.31 3.11 27.57
C ALA A 68 59.04 3.78 26.38
N ASN A 69 60.16 4.42 26.66
CA ASN A 69 60.94 5.27 25.76
C ASN A 69 62.16 4.57 25.14
N THR A 70 62.17 3.24 25.13
CA THR A 70 63.23 2.42 24.53
C THR A 70 62.61 1.36 23.63
N PRO A 71 63.04 1.23 22.36
CA PRO A 71 62.50 0.22 21.44
C PRO A 71 62.68 -1.21 21.94
N GLY A 72 61.65 -2.04 21.74
CA GLY A 72 61.57 -3.43 22.18
C GLY A 72 60.21 -3.74 22.79
N TRP A 73 60.12 -4.82 23.55
CA TRP A 73 58.86 -5.19 24.21
C TRP A 73 58.92 -4.89 25.72
N TRP A 74 57.82 -4.38 26.25
CA TRP A 74 57.65 -3.97 27.63
C TRP A 74 56.57 -4.82 28.28
N ARG A 75 56.80 -5.23 29.53
CA ARG A 75 55.76 -5.86 30.34
C ARG A 75 54.82 -4.79 30.86
N VAL A 76 53.52 -5.04 30.83
CA VAL A 76 52.52 -4.18 31.45
C VAL A 76 51.90 -4.95 32.60
N ALA A 77 52.15 -4.50 33.82
CA ALA A 77 51.72 -5.13 35.06
C ALA A 77 51.11 -4.08 35.99
N VAL A 78 50.05 -3.44 35.50
CA VAL A 78 49.37 -2.34 36.20
C VAL A 78 48.20 -2.93 37.00
N SER A 79 48.27 -2.83 38.33
CA SER A 79 47.26 -3.38 39.23
C SER A 79 46.07 -2.43 39.40
N ASN A 80 46.30 -1.12 39.28
CA ASN A 80 45.27 -0.10 39.23
C ASN A 80 45.50 0.82 38.03
N SER A 81 44.76 0.57 36.93
CA SER A 81 44.92 1.32 35.69
C SER A 81 44.56 2.79 35.82
N ASP A 82 43.76 3.21 36.80
CA ASP A 82 43.45 4.63 37.06
C ASP A 82 44.68 5.45 37.44
N THR A 83 45.72 4.80 37.98
CA THR A 83 46.99 5.46 38.33
C THR A 83 47.87 5.75 37.11
N VAL A 84 47.60 5.13 35.96
CA VAL A 84 48.30 5.36 34.69
C VAL A 84 47.47 6.30 33.83
N THR A 85 47.93 7.55 33.73
CA THR A 85 47.13 8.66 33.19
C THR A 85 46.86 8.55 31.69
N ASP A 86 47.78 7.95 30.94
CA ASP A 86 47.67 7.74 29.49
C ASP A 86 47.36 6.27 29.14
N PHE A 87 46.73 5.53 30.05
CA PHE A 87 46.32 4.15 29.80
C PHE A 87 45.25 4.06 28.69
N PRO A 88 45.29 3.06 27.79
CA PRO A 88 44.27 2.88 26.76
C PRO A 88 42.86 2.74 27.35
N THR A 89 41.92 3.52 26.80
CA THR A 89 40.55 3.65 27.29
C THR A 89 39.57 3.52 26.13
N TYR A 90 38.57 2.65 26.27
CA TYR A 90 37.47 2.48 25.32
C TYR A 90 36.68 3.79 25.15
N PRO A 91 35.90 3.94 24.05
CA PRO A 91 35.10 5.14 23.82
C PRO A 91 34.12 5.49 24.96
N ASP A 92 33.69 4.51 25.75
CA ASP A 92 32.80 4.71 26.91
C ASP A 92 33.52 5.17 28.18
N GLY A 93 34.84 5.31 28.14
CA GLY A 93 35.68 5.72 29.29
C GLY A 93 36.21 4.56 30.13
N SER A 94 35.83 3.31 29.85
CA SER A 94 36.38 2.14 30.55
C SER A 94 37.79 1.80 30.05
N LYS A 95 38.69 1.41 30.96
CA LYS A 95 40.08 1.09 30.60
C LYS A 95 40.20 -0.33 30.05
N LEU A 96 41.16 -0.56 29.15
CA LEU A 96 41.53 -1.91 28.73
C LEU A 96 42.03 -2.72 29.94
N TYR A 97 41.96 -4.05 29.85
CA TYR A 97 42.54 -4.92 30.87
C TYR A 97 44.02 -4.57 31.07
N SER A 98 44.45 -4.42 32.32
CA SER A 98 45.64 -3.66 32.69
C SER A 98 46.93 -4.49 32.79
N TYR A 99 46.85 -5.78 32.49
CA TYR A 99 48.00 -6.67 32.32
C TYR A 99 48.16 -7.04 30.85
N GLY A 100 49.40 -7.15 30.40
CA GLY A 100 49.72 -7.51 29.03
C GLY A 100 51.17 -7.22 28.66
N TYR A 101 51.40 -6.93 27.39
CA TYR A 101 52.69 -6.49 26.89
C TYR A 101 52.51 -5.39 25.85
N MET A 102 53.53 -4.57 25.68
CA MET A 102 53.53 -3.49 24.71
C MET A 102 54.78 -3.58 23.83
N LEU A 103 54.60 -3.46 22.52
CA LEU A 103 55.70 -3.28 21.59
C LEU A 103 55.94 -1.78 21.38
N VAL A 104 57.20 -1.38 21.46
CA VAL A 104 57.65 -0.01 21.23
C VAL A 104 58.66 -0.01 20.08
N GLU A 105 58.40 0.82 19.09
CA GLU A 105 59.25 0.98 17.92
C GLU A 105 59.58 2.45 17.71
N LYS A 106 60.80 2.72 17.21
CA LYS A 106 61.24 4.06 16.82
C LYS A 106 61.78 4.05 15.41
N ILE A 107 61.21 4.89 14.54
CA ILE A 107 61.65 5.06 13.15
C ILE A 107 61.85 6.57 12.91
N GLY A 108 63.11 7.01 12.83
CA GLY A 108 63.42 8.44 12.81
C GLY A 108 62.91 9.13 14.07
N GLU A 109 62.01 10.11 13.90
CA GLU A 109 61.36 10.86 14.98
C GLU A 109 59.97 10.31 15.36
N VAL A 110 59.55 9.19 14.74
CA VAL A 110 58.26 8.56 15.01
C VAL A 110 58.43 7.49 16.08
N TRP A 111 57.59 7.57 17.12
CA TRP A 111 57.38 6.53 18.12
C TRP A 111 56.07 5.80 17.86
N PHE A 112 56.11 4.48 17.84
CA PHE A 112 54.94 3.63 17.73
C PHE A 112 54.84 2.74 18.96
N GLN A 113 53.68 2.75 19.61
CA GLN A 113 53.38 1.93 20.78
C GLN A 113 52.16 1.06 20.47
N HIS A 114 52.28 -0.25 20.67
CA HIS A 114 51.21 -1.21 20.43
C HIS A 114 51.03 -2.10 21.65
N TYR A 115 49.95 -1.85 22.39
CA TYR A 115 49.59 -2.58 23.58
C TYR A 115 48.68 -3.77 23.25
N TYR A 116 49.08 -4.95 23.71
CA TYR A 116 48.31 -6.18 23.69
C TYR A 116 47.89 -6.48 25.13
N ALA A 117 46.62 -6.22 25.44
CA ALA A 117 46.05 -6.59 26.72
C ALA A 117 45.95 -8.12 26.81
N HIS A 118 46.16 -8.68 28.00
CA HIS A 118 46.10 -10.13 28.25
C HIS A 118 44.74 -10.75 27.88
N MET A 119 43.66 -9.96 27.90
CA MET A 119 42.33 -10.39 27.46
C MET A 119 42.07 -10.22 25.96
N GLY A 120 43.11 -9.91 25.16
CA GLY A 120 43.06 -9.90 23.69
C GLY A 120 42.67 -8.56 23.05
N ALA A 121 42.35 -7.54 23.84
CA ALA A 121 42.13 -6.18 23.32
C ALA A 121 43.46 -5.54 22.91
N ASN A 122 43.47 -4.81 21.79
CA ASN A 122 44.66 -4.17 21.26
C ASN A 122 44.46 -2.66 21.17
N ALA A 123 45.49 -1.90 21.54
CA ALA A 123 45.52 -0.46 21.41
C ALA A 123 46.82 0.01 20.78
N LYS A 124 46.75 1.00 19.88
CA LYS A 124 47.91 1.55 19.17
C LYS A 124 47.96 3.06 19.32
N ARG A 125 49.15 3.60 19.48
CA ARG A 125 49.40 5.04 19.48
C ARG A 125 50.68 5.33 18.72
N GLN A 126 50.67 6.42 17.96
CA GLN A 126 51.84 6.90 17.24
C GLN A 126 52.01 8.39 17.51
N ASP A 127 53.23 8.79 17.86
CA ASP A 127 53.57 10.19 18.15
C ASP A 127 54.90 10.58 17.47
N TRP A 128 55.09 11.88 17.27
CA TRP A 128 56.36 12.45 16.82
C TRP A 128 57.09 13.08 18.01
N GLY A 129 58.40 12.90 18.09
CA GLY A 129 59.24 13.59 19.08
C GLY A 129 60.54 12.87 19.43
N THR A 130 61.32 13.50 20.30
CA THR A 130 62.55 12.91 20.85
C THR A 130 62.24 11.70 21.75
N GLU A 131 61.09 11.70 22.41
CA GLU A 131 60.54 10.66 23.29
C GLU A 131 59.05 10.40 23.00
N PRO A 132 58.49 9.25 23.40
CA PRO A 132 57.04 9.04 23.33
C PRO A 132 56.30 10.08 24.15
N ASN A 133 55.14 10.51 23.67
CA ASN A 133 54.30 11.49 24.37
C ASN A 133 52.83 11.10 24.20
N THR A 134 51.92 11.95 24.70
CA THR A 134 50.48 11.68 24.72
C THR A 134 49.71 12.63 23.80
N SER A 135 50.39 13.19 22.79
CA SER A 135 49.77 14.16 21.88
C SER A 135 48.68 13.53 21.01
N ARG A 136 48.82 12.24 20.72
CA ARG A 136 47.80 11.43 20.05
C ARG A 136 47.10 10.50 21.03
N PRO A 137 45.78 10.30 20.89
CA PRO A 137 45.06 9.31 21.69
C PRO A 137 45.42 7.88 21.25
N TRP A 138 45.13 6.92 22.12
CA TRP A 138 45.12 5.51 21.74
C TRP A 138 43.97 5.22 20.77
N ILE A 139 44.26 4.42 19.75
CA ILE A 139 43.26 3.82 18.86
C ILE A 139 43.08 2.36 19.27
N ILE A 140 41.85 1.96 19.55
CA ILE A 140 41.51 0.60 19.98
C ILE A 140 40.77 -0.11 18.85
N ASP A 141 41.22 -1.32 18.52
CA ASP A 141 40.59 -2.10 17.45
C ASP A 141 39.19 -2.58 17.87
N TYR A 142 38.22 -2.58 16.95
CA TYR A 142 36.91 -3.20 17.19
C TYR A 142 37.06 -4.72 17.36
N ASN A 143 36.32 -5.28 18.33
CA ASN A 143 36.38 -6.71 18.68
C ASN A 143 35.09 -7.13 19.41
N THR A 144 35.04 -8.33 19.98
CA THR A 144 33.84 -8.84 20.68
C THR A 144 33.48 -8.09 21.96
N ALA A 145 34.47 -7.48 22.64
CA ALA A 145 34.26 -6.62 23.81
C ALA A 145 34.03 -5.15 23.43
N ASN A 146 34.58 -4.70 22.30
CA ASN A 146 34.38 -3.35 21.74
C ASN A 146 33.75 -3.45 20.35
N LYS A 147 32.45 -3.76 20.30
CA LYS A 147 31.71 -3.83 19.04
C LYS A 147 31.23 -2.43 18.66
N PRO A 148 31.24 -2.06 17.38
CA PRO A 148 30.57 -0.83 16.96
C PRO A 148 29.07 -0.93 17.24
N SER A 149 28.49 0.15 17.75
CA SER A 149 27.05 0.33 17.87
C SER A 149 26.42 0.63 16.50
N ALA A 150 25.09 0.54 16.41
CA ALA A 150 24.38 0.96 15.21
C ALA A 150 24.66 2.44 14.87
N GLY A 151 24.82 3.29 15.89
CA GLY A 151 25.19 4.70 15.72
C GLY A 151 26.58 4.87 15.10
N ASP A 152 27.56 4.06 15.52
CA ASP A 152 28.95 4.13 15.03
C ASP A 152 29.08 3.78 13.54
N VAL A 153 28.14 3.02 12.99
CA VAL A 153 28.12 2.61 11.58
C VAL A 153 26.98 3.21 10.77
N GLY A 154 26.23 4.15 11.34
CA GLY A 154 25.08 4.79 10.67
C GLY A 154 23.92 3.83 10.35
N ALA A 155 23.80 2.73 11.09
CA ALA A 155 22.71 1.76 10.96
C ALA A 155 21.52 2.10 11.87
N LEU A 156 20.34 1.58 11.53
CA LEU A 156 19.17 1.61 12.40
C LEU A 156 19.29 0.51 13.49
N PRO A 157 19.11 0.81 14.78
CA PRO A 157 19.14 -0.21 15.83
C PRO A 157 18.02 -1.24 15.68
N ILE A 158 18.27 -2.48 16.10
CA ILE A 158 17.25 -3.56 16.12
C ILE A 158 16.07 -3.25 17.06
N THR A 159 16.30 -2.43 18.08
CA THR A 159 15.25 -1.93 18.99
C THR A 159 14.37 -0.85 18.35
N GLY A 160 14.59 -0.55 17.06
CA GLY A 160 13.96 0.54 16.36
C GLY A 160 14.68 1.86 16.58
N GLY A 161 14.22 2.88 15.85
CA GLY A 161 14.77 4.23 15.88
C GLY A 161 13.95 5.15 14.98
N ARG A 162 14.39 6.41 14.89
CA ARG A 162 13.79 7.41 13.99
C ARG A 162 14.65 7.56 12.75
N LEU A 163 14.07 7.30 11.58
CA LEU A 163 14.62 7.78 10.33
C LEU A 163 14.16 9.24 10.15
N ASN A 164 15.11 10.17 10.06
CA ASN A 164 14.80 11.59 9.84
C ASN A 164 14.63 11.93 8.34
N GLY A 165 15.01 11.02 7.45
CA GLY A 165 14.88 11.15 6.00
C GLY A 165 13.85 10.18 5.43
N SER A 166 13.61 10.30 4.13
CA SER A 166 12.77 9.39 3.38
C SER A 166 13.45 8.01 3.21
N LEU A 167 12.64 6.96 3.00
CA LEU A 167 13.13 5.61 2.74
C LEU A 167 12.83 5.23 1.28
N GLY A 168 13.84 4.79 0.55
CA GLY A 168 13.68 4.18 -0.76
C GLY A 168 13.95 2.68 -0.70
N ILE A 169 13.06 1.87 -1.29
CA ILE A 169 13.25 0.41 -1.37
C ILE A 169 13.50 0.02 -2.82
N GLY A 170 14.74 -0.39 -3.11
CA GLY A 170 15.21 -0.74 -4.46
C GLY A 170 15.52 0.45 -5.36
N THR A 171 15.53 1.67 -4.81
CA THR A 171 15.63 2.95 -5.54
C THR A 171 15.87 4.10 -4.56
N ASP A 172 16.32 5.26 -5.06
CA ASP A 172 16.36 6.50 -4.29
C ASP A 172 14.96 7.05 -4.10
N ASN A 173 14.72 7.79 -3.01
CA ASN A 173 13.41 8.40 -2.74
C ASN A 173 13.35 9.86 -3.20
N ALA A 174 12.61 10.13 -4.27
CA ALA A 174 12.31 11.46 -4.80
C ALA A 174 10.94 12.03 -4.37
N LEU A 175 10.09 11.24 -3.70
CA LEU A 175 8.89 11.77 -3.04
C LEU A 175 9.23 12.76 -1.92
N GLY A 176 10.40 12.60 -1.30
CA GLY A 176 10.89 13.48 -0.23
C GLY A 176 10.05 13.43 1.05
N GLY A 177 10.45 14.24 2.04
CA GLY A 177 9.78 14.29 3.34
C GLY A 177 9.72 12.93 4.05
N ASN A 178 8.65 12.70 4.81
CA ASN A 178 8.38 11.43 5.49
C ASN A 178 7.65 10.48 4.53
N SER A 179 8.40 9.74 3.72
CA SER A 179 7.83 8.86 2.69
C SER A 179 8.59 7.55 2.53
N ILE A 180 7.93 6.59 1.90
CA ILE A 180 8.49 5.32 1.44
C ILE A 180 8.18 5.18 -0.05
N VAL A 181 9.20 4.95 -0.89
CA VAL A 181 9.02 4.61 -2.32
C VAL A 181 9.44 3.18 -2.60
N LEU A 182 8.83 2.58 -3.62
CA LEU A 182 8.97 1.16 -3.95
C LEU A 182 9.25 0.99 -5.45
N GLY A 183 10.43 0.46 -5.81
CA GLY A 183 10.76 0.06 -7.18
C GLY A 183 11.12 1.19 -8.15
N ASP A 184 10.53 2.37 -8.00
CA ASP A 184 10.94 3.62 -8.66
C ASP A 184 11.07 4.75 -7.63
N ASN A 185 11.56 5.92 -8.05
CA ASN A 185 11.87 7.00 -7.11
C ASN A 185 10.67 7.86 -6.70
N ASP A 186 9.47 7.66 -7.24
CA ASP A 186 8.34 8.57 -7.05
C ASP A 186 6.96 7.89 -6.93
N THR A 187 6.93 6.57 -6.71
CA THR A 187 5.73 5.77 -6.40
C THR A 187 5.83 5.17 -4.99
N GLY A 188 4.80 5.36 -4.16
CA GLY A 188 4.78 4.84 -2.79
C GLY A 188 3.78 5.51 -1.86
N ILE A 189 4.16 5.67 -0.58
CA ILE A 189 3.33 6.32 0.45
C ILE A 189 4.06 7.49 1.08
N LYS A 190 3.32 8.55 1.41
CA LYS A 190 3.90 9.78 1.97
C LYS A 190 2.99 10.40 3.00
N TRP A 191 3.55 10.74 4.16
CA TRP A 191 2.86 11.57 5.14
C TRP A 191 2.74 13.00 4.62
N HIS A 192 1.55 13.58 4.68
CA HIS A 192 1.29 14.95 4.24
C HIS A 192 1.20 15.93 5.40
N SER A 193 0.39 15.56 6.39
CA SER A 193 0.04 16.35 7.55
C SER A 193 -0.44 15.43 8.65
N ASP A 194 -0.64 15.95 9.85
CA ASP A 194 -1.18 15.17 10.96
C ASP A 194 -2.50 14.48 10.56
N GLY A 195 -2.59 13.18 10.84
CA GLY A 195 -3.72 12.34 10.44
C GLY A 195 -3.87 12.02 8.94
N VAL A 196 -2.95 12.42 8.04
CA VAL A 196 -3.10 12.22 6.59
C VAL A 196 -1.94 11.44 5.97
N LEU A 197 -2.25 10.25 5.43
CA LEU A 197 -1.33 9.39 4.68
C LEU A 197 -1.71 9.33 3.20
N GLY A 198 -0.83 9.78 2.31
CA GLY A 198 -1.04 9.78 0.86
C GLY A 198 -0.46 8.56 0.16
N LEU A 199 -1.08 8.19 -0.95
CA LEU A 199 -0.70 7.15 -1.91
C LEU A 199 -0.27 7.85 -3.20
N TYR A 200 0.95 7.58 -3.66
CA TYR A 200 1.57 8.24 -4.79
C TYR A 200 1.95 7.26 -5.89
N ALA A 201 1.79 7.67 -7.13
CA ALA A 201 2.33 7.00 -8.32
C ALA A 201 2.90 8.05 -9.26
N ASN A 202 4.15 7.88 -9.70
CA ASN A 202 4.85 8.84 -10.57
C ASN A 202 4.74 10.30 -10.09
N ASN A 203 5.01 10.52 -8.79
CA ASN A 203 4.91 11.81 -8.11
C ASN A 203 3.48 12.43 -8.07
N ALA A 204 2.44 11.69 -8.48
CA ALA A 204 1.05 12.12 -8.42
C ALA A 204 0.31 11.46 -7.25
N LEU A 205 -0.45 12.26 -6.48
CA LEU A 205 -1.32 11.75 -5.42
C LEU A 205 -2.54 11.05 -6.03
N VAL A 206 -2.63 9.73 -5.89
CA VAL A 206 -3.74 8.92 -6.46
C VAL A 206 -4.79 8.54 -5.42
N GLY A 207 -4.48 8.69 -4.13
CA GLY A 207 -5.43 8.53 -3.04
C GLY A 207 -4.80 8.89 -1.69
N TYR A 208 -5.60 8.99 -0.64
CA TYR A 208 -5.11 9.24 0.71
C TYR A 208 -6.08 8.71 1.76
N ILE A 209 -5.58 8.53 2.98
CA ILE A 209 -6.36 8.18 4.16
C ILE A 209 -6.29 9.35 5.13
N ASP A 210 -7.45 9.73 5.67
CA ASP A 210 -7.58 10.67 6.77
C ASP A 210 -8.62 10.19 7.80
N ASN A 211 -8.96 11.03 8.79
CA ASN A 211 -9.99 10.72 9.79
C ASN A 211 -11.41 10.57 9.22
N SER A 212 -11.65 11.00 7.98
CA SER A 212 -12.93 10.86 7.27
C SER A 212 -12.99 9.57 6.45
N GLY A 213 -11.87 8.87 6.26
CA GLY A 213 -11.80 7.57 5.60
C GLY A 213 -10.76 7.50 4.49
N LEU A 214 -11.00 6.60 3.53
CA LEU A 214 -10.20 6.45 2.32
C LEU A 214 -10.78 7.32 1.20
N HIS A 215 -9.92 8.14 0.58
CA HIS A 215 -10.25 8.99 -0.54
C HIS A 215 -9.42 8.56 -1.75
N MET A 216 -10.07 8.41 -2.91
CA MET A 216 -9.39 8.12 -4.18
C MET A 216 -9.43 9.36 -5.05
N SER A 217 -8.25 9.87 -5.43
CA SER A 217 -8.09 11.13 -6.19
C SER A 217 -8.27 10.95 -7.70
N VAL A 218 -8.37 9.71 -8.15
CA VAL A 218 -8.53 9.28 -9.54
C VAL A 218 -9.60 8.18 -9.62
N ASP A 219 -9.76 7.54 -10.78
CA ASP A 219 -10.73 6.47 -10.99
C ASP A 219 -10.56 5.32 -10.01
N VAL A 220 -11.70 4.87 -9.48
CA VAL A 220 -11.78 3.66 -8.68
C VAL A 220 -11.98 2.47 -9.61
N LEU A 221 -10.87 1.97 -10.18
CA LEU A 221 -10.89 0.71 -10.91
C LEU A 221 -10.85 -0.45 -9.92
N THR A 222 -12.02 -1.01 -9.62
CA THR A 222 -12.11 -2.20 -8.77
C THR A 222 -12.26 -3.46 -9.63
N ASN A 223 -11.47 -4.49 -9.38
CA ASN A 223 -11.71 -5.84 -9.93
C ASN A 223 -13.00 -6.49 -9.36
N GLY A 224 -13.71 -5.82 -8.43
CA GLY A 224 -14.92 -6.26 -7.72
C GLY A 224 -15.97 -5.14 -7.61
N ILE A 225 -16.68 -5.03 -6.47
CA ILE A 225 -17.82 -4.10 -6.27
C ILE A 225 -17.42 -2.90 -5.40
N LEU A 226 -17.79 -1.67 -5.82
CA LEU A 226 -17.78 -0.46 -4.99
C LEU A 226 -19.06 -0.37 -4.13
N ARG A 227 -18.93 -0.48 -2.81
CA ARG A 227 -20.08 -0.40 -1.87
C ARG A 227 -20.18 1.01 -1.26
N ALA A 228 -21.32 1.69 -1.43
CA ALA A 228 -21.55 3.04 -0.92
C ALA A 228 -22.45 3.06 0.33
N GLY A 229 -21.86 3.11 1.52
CA GLY A 229 -22.51 3.48 2.80
C GLY A 229 -22.63 2.37 3.87
N ASN A 230 -22.86 2.79 5.12
CA ASN A 230 -22.99 1.95 6.32
C ASN A 230 -24.16 2.49 7.18
N GLY A 231 -25.34 1.87 7.09
CA GLY A 231 -26.59 2.27 7.77
C GLY A 231 -27.75 2.59 6.82
N LYS A 232 -27.57 3.54 5.88
CA LYS A 232 -28.46 3.85 4.73
C LYS A 232 -27.60 4.35 3.57
N THR A 233 -27.83 3.84 2.36
CA THR A 233 -26.89 3.92 1.23
C THR A 233 -27.53 4.61 0.01
N LEU A 234 -26.81 5.54 -0.64
CA LEU A 234 -27.17 5.97 -2.00
C LEU A 234 -26.85 4.80 -2.93
N THR A 235 -27.90 4.18 -3.48
CA THR A 235 -27.80 2.86 -4.10
C THR A 235 -28.17 2.96 -5.57
N LEU A 236 -27.15 2.92 -6.43
CA LEU A 236 -27.31 2.42 -7.78
C LEU A 236 -27.30 0.89 -7.67
N SER A 237 -28.47 0.26 -7.77
CA SER A 237 -28.65 -1.19 -7.64
C SER A 237 -29.50 -1.76 -8.75
N SER A 238 -29.09 -2.91 -9.27
CA SER A 238 -29.95 -3.79 -10.07
C SER A 238 -30.49 -4.92 -9.18
N GLY A 239 -31.76 -5.29 -9.36
CA GLY A 239 -32.36 -6.51 -8.80
C GLY A 239 -32.22 -7.76 -9.69
N ASN A 240 -31.67 -7.62 -10.92
CA ASN A 240 -31.37 -8.69 -11.90
C ASN A 240 -32.54 -9.56 -12.44
N ASN A 241 -33.80 -9.16 -12.30
CA ASN A 241 -34.96 -9.83 -12.93
C ASN A 241 -35.44 -9.15 -14.23
N SER A 242 -34.77 -8.06 -14.62
CA SER A 242 -35.03 -7.39 -15.89
C SER A 242 -34.60 -8.30 -17.05
N ALA A 243 -35.40 -8.36 -18.13
CA ALA A 243 -35.05 -9.08 -19.36
C ALA A 243 -34.01 -8.34 -20.23
N MET A 244 -33.65 -7.10 -19.86
CA MET A 244 -32.79 -6.16 -20.62
C MET A 244 -31.93 -5.31 -19.66
N ASN A 245 -30.80 -4.77 -20.14
CA ASN A 245 -29.92 -3.87 -19.37
C ASN A 245 -30.57 -2.52 -19.09
N ALA A 246 -30.03 -1.78 -18.12
CA ALA A 246 -30.38 -0.38 -17.90
C ALA A 246 -29.11 0.47 -17.93
N GLY A 247 -29.08 1.48 -18.80
CA GLY A 247 -28.05 2.51 -18.85
C GLY A 247 -28.51 3.75 -18.10
N PHE A 248 -27.62 4.35 -17.31
CA PHE A 248 -27.73 5.76 -16.93
C PHE A 248 -26.56 6.49 -17.57
N SER A 249 -26.87 7.12 -18.70
CA SER A 249 -25.86 7.58 -19.63
C SER A 249 -25.94 9.09 -19.80
N LEU A 250 -24.78 9.73 -19.87
CA LEU A 250 -24.63 11.11 -20.31
C LEU A 250 -23.99 11.08 -21.69
N TRP A 251 -24.70 11.60 -22.69
CA TRP A 251 -24.19 11.65 -24.05
C TRP A 251 -24.76 12.84 -24.83
N GLY A 252 -24.26 13.07 -26.04
CA GLY A 252 -24.72 14.11 -26.95
C GLY A 252 -24.07 13.96 -28.33
N ASN A 253 -24.57 14.67 -29.33
CA ASN A 253 -24.03 14.61 -30.70
C ASN A 253 -23.44 15.94 -31.20
N GLY A 254 -23.41 16.97 -30.34
CA GLY A 254 -22.74 18.24 -30.61
C GLY A 254 -23.45 19.21 -31.58
N THR A 255 -24.46 18.77 -32.32
CA THR A 255 -25.22 19.63 -33.25
C THR A 255 -26.66 19.83 -32.81
N ASP A 256 -27.44 18.75 -32.77
CA ASP A 256 -28.92 18.81 -32.64
C ASP A 256 -29.38 18.45 -31.23
N ARG A 257 -28.60 17.60 -30.56
CA ARG A 257 -28.82 17.14 -29.18
C ARG A 257 -27.55 17.39 -28.38
N PRO A 258 -27.31 18.64 -27.98
CA PRO A 258 -26.12 19.01 -27.23
C PRO A 258 -25.89 18.17 -25.96
N THR A 259 -26.95 17.81 -25.23
CA THR A 259 -26.84 16.98 -24.03
C THR A 259 -28.09 16.16 -23.79
N VAL A 260 -27.88 14.90 -23.40
CA VAL A 260 -28.89 13.93 -23.07
C VAL A 260 -28.45 13.22 -21.80
N ILE A 261 -29.28 13.32 -20.76
CA ILE A 261 -29.22 12.42 -19.61
C ILE A 261 -30.32 11.41 -19.83
N GLU A 262 -29.92 10.16 -19.97
CA GLU A 262 -30.79 9.11 -20.46
C GLU A 262 -30.85 7.93 -19.50
N LEU A 263 -32.07 7.45 -19.30
CA LEU A 263 -32.29 6.05 -18.96
C LEU A 263 -32.68 5.30 -20.21
N SER A 264 -31.88 4.30 -20.52
CA SER A 264 -32.06 3.43 -21.68
C SER A 264 -31.96 1.97 -21.30
N ASP A 265 -32.44 1.10 -22.18
CA ASP A 265 -32.21 -0.34 -22.19
C ASP A 265 -31.64 -0.81 -23.54
N ASP A 266 -31.58 -2.13 -23.73
CA ASP A 266 -31.04 -2.73 -24.96
C ASP A 266 -31.90 -2.48 -26.21
N GLN A 267 -33.17 -2.12 -26.03
CA GLN A 267 -34.11 -1.84 -27.12
C GLN A 267 -34.24 -0.34 -27.39
N GLY A 268 -33.69 0.52 -26.54
CA GLY A 268 -33.54 1.95 -26.77
C GLY A 268 -33.75 2.78 -25.52
N TRP A 269 -34.11 4.05 -25.70
CA TRP A 269 -34.30 4.98 -24.60
C TRP A 269 -35.70 4.85 -24.00
N HIS A 270 -35.78 4.88 -22.67
CA HIS A 270 -37.05 4.92 -21.93
C HIS A 270 -37.49 6.36 -21.75
N PHE A 271 -36.62 7.15 -21.14
CA PHE A 271 -36.78 8.57 -21.07
C PHE A 271 -35.43 9.23 -21.05
N TYR A 272 -35.42 10.43 -21.58
CA TYR A 272 -34.30 11.33 -21.39
C TYR A 272 -34.82 12.71 -21.09
N SER A 273 -34.01 13.44 -20.34
CA SER A 273 -34.07 14.89 -20.41
C SER A 273 -32.99 15.34 -21.37
N GLN A 274 -33.36 16.16 -22.34
CA GLN A 274 -32.41 16.77 -23.26
C GLN A 274 -32.56 18.29 -23.31
N ARG A 275 -31.49 18.91 -23.79
CA ARG A 275 -31.54 20.26 -24.34
C ARG A 275 -31.53 20.12 -25.86
N ARG A 276 -32.43 20.81 -26.53
CA ARG A 276 -32.48 20.86 -27.99
C ARG A 276 -31.60 21.99 -28.52
N GLN A 277 -31.29 21.94 -29.80
CA GLN A 277 -30.50 22.97 -30.49
C GLN A 277 -31.09 24.38 -30.38
N ASP A 278 -32.43 24.51 -30.38
CA ASP A 278 -33.14 25.79 -30.21
C ASP A 278 -33.15 26.32 -28.77
N GLY A 279 -32.55 25.58 -27.84
CA GLY A 279 -32.50 25.91 -26.42
C GLY A 279 -33.68 25.39 -25.61
N GLY A 280 -34.68 24.77 -26.23
CA GLY A 280 -35.81 24.15 -25.53
C GLY A 280 -35.39 22.96 -24.66
N ILE A 281 -36.04 22.80 -23.50
CA ILE A 281 -35.92 21.58 -22.69
C ILE A 281 -37.01 20.63 -23.12
N GLU A 282 -36.62 19.37 -23.24
CA GLU A 282 -37.56 18.30 -23.46
C GLU A 282 -37.29 17.17 -22.48
N LEU A 283 -38.31 16.81 -21.72
CA LEU A 283 -38.40 15.50 -21.08
C LEU A 283 -39.24 14.63 -22.00
N SER A 284 -38.58 13.74 -22.72
CA SER A 284 -39.26 12.81 -23.61
C SER A 284 -39.37 11.48 -22.89
N VAL A 285 -40.56 10.89 -22.96
CA VAL A 285 -40.82 9.53 -22.45
C VAL A 285 -41.32 8.69 -23.62
N ASN A 286 -40.64 7.58 -23.87
CA ASN A 286 -41.02 6.61 -24.88
C ASN A 286 -42.03 5.62 -24.29
N GLY A 287 -43.27 6.09 -24.09
CA GLY A 287 -44.34 5.29 -23.50
C GLY A 287 -45.38 6.11 -22.73
N ASN A 288 -46.13 5.44 -21.86
CA ASN A 288 -47.17 6.06 -21.05
C ASN A 288 -46.62 6.65 -19.74
N ILE A 289 -47.19 7.78 -19.31
CA ILE A 289 -46.98 8.34 -17.97
C ILE A 289 -48.26 8.14 -17.17
N TYR A 290 -48.16 7.49 -16.00
CA TYR A 290 -49.28 7.27 -15.08
C TYR A 290 -49.10 8.07 -13.79
N PRO A 291 -49.56 9.33 -13.74
CA PRO A 291 -49.63 10.09 -12.50
C PRO A 291 -50.44 9.36 -11.41
N ALA A 292 -49.97 9.42 -10.17
CA ALA A 292 -50.76 8.97 -9.02
C ALA A 292 -51.98 9.89 -8.77
N ASN A 293 -51.95 11.11 -9.31
CA ASN A 293 -53.03 12.07 -9.22
C ASN A 293 -53.16 12.82 -10.55
N TYR A 294 -54.36 12.79 -11.14
CA TYR A 294 -54.70 13.43 -12.41
C TYR A 294 -55.47 14.74 -12.26
N SER A 295 -55.67 15.25 -11.04
CA SER A 295 -56.56 16.39 -10.77
C SER A 295 -56.26 17.63 -11.61
N ASN A 296 -54.98 17.88 -11.92
CA ASN A 296 -54.54 18.97 -12.79
C ASN A 296 -54.89 18.74 -14.28
N PHE A 297 -54.92 17.48 -14.74
CA PHE A 297 -55.37 17.10 -16.08
C PHE A 297 -56.90 17.10 -16.17
N ASP A 298 -57.57 16.47 -15.21
CA ASP A 298 -59.03 16.38 -15.15
C ASP A 298 -59.69 17.75 -15.10
N ALA A 299 -59.14 18.68 -14.30
CA ALA A 299 -59.61 20.07 -14.23
C ALA A 299 -59.56 20.78 -15.59
N ARG A 300 -58.61 20.41 -16.45
CA ARG A 300 -58.44 21.01 -17.78
C ARG A 300 -59.24 20.30 -18.87
N TYR A 301 -59.45 18.99 -18.76
CA TYR A 301 -59.95 18.15 -19.86
C TYR A 301 -61.32 17.50 -19.63
N LEU A 302 -61.78 17.28 -18.38
CA LEU A 302 -63.10 16.66 -18.10
C LEU A 302 -64.23 17.67 -17.88
N THR A 303 -63.90 18.94 -17.65
CA THR A 303 -64.87 20.04 -17.49
C THR A 303 -65.49 20.53 -18.81
N SER A 304 -65.15 19.94 -19.97
CA SER A 304 -65.60 20.42 -21.29
C SER A 304 -67.02 19.99 -21.72
N GLY A 305 -67.85 19.46 -20.80
CA GLY A 305 -69.32 19.43 -20.93
C GLY A 305 -69.99 18.39 -21.85
N ASN A 306 -69.26 17.46 -22.48
CA ASN A 306 -69.82 16.53 -23.49
C ASN A 306 -69.58 15.03 -23.22
N VAL A 307 -69.32 14.62 -21.97
CA VAL A 307 -69.04 13.21 -21.65
C VAL A 307 -69.90 12.74 -20.48
N TYR A 308 -70.71 11.70 -20.71
CA TYR A 308 -71.49 11.00 -19.68
C TYR A 308 -70.82 9.66 -19.34
N THR A 309 -70.89 9.26 -18.09
CA THR A 309 -70.49 7.92 -17.64
C THR A 309 -71.44 6.83 -18.18
N LYS A 310 -71.00 5.57 -18.19
CA LYS A 310 -71.83 4.45 -18.66
C LYS A 310 -73.17 4.38 -17.91
N GLY A 311 -73.17 4.55 -16.58
CA GLY A 311 -74.39 4.53 -15.78
C GLY A 311 -75.35 5.67 -16.11
N GLU A 312 -74.82 6.85 -16.43
CA GLU A 312 -75.65 7.98 -16.91
C GLU A 312 -76.23 7.69 -18.29
N SER A 313 -75.48 7.06 -19.20
CA SER A 313 -75.95 6.66 -20.53
C SER A 313 -77.03 5.56 -20.46
N ASP A 314 -76.78 4.48 -19.72
CA ASP A 314 -77.69 3.33 -19.59
C ASP A 314 -79.07 3.73 -19.05
N ASN A 315 -79.13 4.69 -18.13
CA ASN A 315 -80.39 5.21 -17.59
C ASN A 315 -81.10 6.18 -18.55
N ARG A 316 -80.38 6.77 -19.50
CA ARG A 316 -80.94 7.77 -20.43
C ARG A 316 -81.43 7.14 -21.73
N TYR A 317 -80.84 6.03 -22.17
CA TYR A 317 -81.08 5.49 -23.51
C TYR A 317 -81.63 4.06 -23.49
N VAL A 318 -82.47 3.75 -24.49
CA VAL A 318 -83.01 2.40 -24.70
C VAL A 318 -81.91 1.45 -25.16
N GLN A 319 -81.80 0.32 -24.47
CA GLN A 319 -80.72 -0.65 -24.68
C GLN A 319 -81.19 -1.89 -25.45
N ASN A 320 -82.48 -2.26 -25.32
CA ASN A 320 -83.06 -3.42 -26.02
C ASN A 320 -84.59 -3.28 -26.18
N ILE A 321 -85.20 -4.01 -27.10
CA ILE A 321 -86.65 -4.06 -27.34
C ILE A 321 -87.08 -5.51 -27.57
N GLN A 322 -88.17 -5.95 -26.93
CA GLN A 322 -88.73 -7.28 -27.09
C GLN A 322 -90.27 -7.28 -27.09
N ARG A 323 -90.85 -8.43 -27.43
CA ARG A 323 -92.28 -8.69 -27.28
C ARG A 323 -92.55 -9.51 -26.01
N GLY A 324 -93.43 -9.03 -25.14
CA GLY A 324 -93.78 -9.68 -23.88
C GLY A 324 -94.72 -10.90 -24.03
N ALA A 325 -95.20 -11.37 -22.88
CA ALA A 325 -96.08 -12.54 -22.79
C ALA A 325 -97.47 -12.29 -23.43
N PRO A 326 -98.11 -13.31 -24.01
CA PRO A 326 -99.43 -13.17 -24.62
C PRO A 326 -100.53 -12.95 -23.58
N VAL A 327 -101.43 -12.01 -23.86
CA VAL A 327 -102.59 -11.63 -23.05
C VAL A 327 -103.86 -11.93 -23.85
N TRP A 328 -104.84 -12.55 -23.19
CA TRP A 328 -106.10 -13.00 -23.77
C TRP A 328 -107.28 -12.36 -23.02
N PRO A 329 -107.97 -11.37 -23.60
CA PRO A 329 -109.02 -10.62 -22.90
C PRO A 329 -110.38 -11.33 -22.85
N GLY A 330 -110.51 -12.53 -23.42
CA GLY A 330 -111.75 -13.29 -23.48
C GLY A 330 -112.46 -13.21 -24.82
N LYS A 331 -113.67 -13.77 -24.91
CA LYS A 331 -114.49 -13.82 -26.13
C LYS A 331 -115.17 -12.45 -26.37
N VAL A 332 -115.18 -12.01 -27.62
CA VAL A 332 -115.85 -10.78 -28.10
C VAL A 332 -116.66 -11.09 -29.36
N ASP A 333 -117.49 -10.15 -29.81
CA ASP A 333 -118.28 -10.29 -31.04
C ASP A 333 -117.46 -10.14 -32.33
N GLU A 334 -118.13 -10.26 -33.49
CA GLU A 334 -117.54 -10.29 -34.85
C GLU A 334 -116.70 -9.05 -35.16
N TYR A 335 -117.00 -7.92 -34.51
CA TYR A 335 -116.33 -6.66 -34.74
C TYR A 335 -115.07 -6.48 -33.89
N GLY A 336 -114.86 -7.33 -32.88
CA GLY A 336 -113.70 -7.29 -31.98
C GLY A 336 -113.58 -5.98 -31.18
N PRO A 337 -112.58 -5.83 -30.30
CA PRO A 337 -112.32 -4.53 -29.70
C PRO A 337 -111.82 -3.56 -30.78
N ALA A 338 -112.23 -2.28 -30.68
CA ALA A 338 -111.85 -1.23 -31.63
C ALA A 338 -110.32 -1.03 -31.74
N GLU A 339 -109.56 -1.43 -30.71
CA GLU A 339 -108.10 -1.30 -30.66
C GLU A 339 -107.46 -2.38 -29.77
N ALA A 340 -106.18 -2.68 -30.02
CA ALA A 340 -105.38 -3.51 -29.12
C ALA A 340 -105.17 -2.80 -27.77
N PRO A 341 -104.98 -3.53 -26.65
CA PRO A 341 -104.64 -2.89 -25.38
C PRO A 341 -103.39 -2.01 -25.50
N ALA A 342 -103.36 -0.89 -24.80
CA ALA A 342 -102.24 0.06 -24.83
C ALA A 342 -100.90 -0.66 -24.64
N GLY A 343 -99.94 -0.35 -25.52
CA GLY A 343 -98.61 -0.93 -25.50
C GLY A 343 -98.52 -2.31 -26.12
N CYS A 344 -99.66 -2.89 -26.50
CA CYS A 344 -99.72 -4.21 -27.10
C CYS A 344 -100.07 -4.14 -28.58
N PHE A 345 -99.68 -5.18 -29.30
CA PHE A 345 -100.08 -5.40 -30.67
C PHE A 345 -100.73 -6.76 -30.80
N LEU A 346 -101.63 -6.88 -31.78
CA LEU A 346 -102.31 -8.12 -32.07
C LEU A 346 -101.30 -9.15 -32.56
N THR A 347 -101.36 -10.34 -31.99
CA THR A 347 -100.51 -11.45 -32.39
C THR A 347 -101.28 -12.68 -32.85
N GLN A 348 -102.59 -12.72 -32.59
CA GLN A 348 -103.46 -13.82 -33.00
C GLN A 348 -104.94 -13.43 -32.94
N ALA A 349 -105.73 -13.85 -33.93
CA ALA A 349 -107.20 -13.79 -33.91
C ALA A 349 -107.77 -15.17 -34.28
N ARG A 350 -108.83 -15.62 -33.61
CA ARG A 350 -109.45 -16.95 -33.82
C ARG A 350 -110.97 -16.88 -33.68
N HIS A 351 -111.70 -17.40 -34.67
CA HIS A 351 -113.16 -17.54 -34.62
C HIS A 351 -113.58 -18.64 -33.63
N ASP A 352 -114.63 -18.40 -32.85
CA ASP A 352 -115.25 -19.38 -31.96
C ASP A 352 -116.34 -20.16 -32.71
N PRO A 353 -116.14 -21.45 -32.98
CA PRO A 353 -117.07 -22.25 -33.78
C PRO A 353 -118.41 -22.50 -33.08
N THR A 354 -118.56 -22.20 -31.79
CA THR A 354 -119.79 -22.45 -31.01
C THR A 354 -120.80 -21.32 -31.07
N THR A 355 -120.46 -20.22 -31.74
CA THR A 355 -121.34 -19.05 -31.92
C THR A 355 -121.26 -18.59 -33.37
N ALA A 356 -122.32 -17.97 -33.88
CA ALA A 356 -122.32 -17.45 -35.24
C ALA A 356 -121.35 -16.27 -35.44
N TYR A 357 -120.91 -15.61 -34.36
CA TYR A 357 -120.23 -14.31 -34.41
C TYR A 357 -119.11 -14.11 -33.38
N GLY A 358 -118.67 -15.13 -32.63
CA GLY A 358 -117.66 -14.96 -31.57
C GLY A 358 -116.22 -15.04 -32.09
N VAL A 359 -115.34 -14.15 -31.63
CA VAL A 359 -113.90 -14.15 -31.93
C VAL A 359 -113.08 -14.00 -30.64
N THR A 360 -111.88 -14.58 -30.60
CA THR A 360 -110.88 -14.38 -29.54
C THR A 360 -109.60 -13.81 -30.12
N PHE A 361 -108.98 -12.89 -29.37
CA PHE A 361 -107.74 -12.22 -29.78
C PHE A 361 -106.63 -12.43 -28.74
N ALA A 362 -105.37 -12.56 -29.18
CA ALA A 362 -104.19 -12.55 -28.31
C ALA A 362 -103.31 -11.35 -28.64
N TYR A 363 -103.00 -10.57 -27.62
CA TYR A 363 -102.13 -9.41 -27.72
C TYR A 363 -100.83 -9.65 -26.98
N ARG A 364 -99.75 -9.00 -27.41
CA ARG A 364 -98.49 -9.02 -26.64
C ARG A 364 -97.95 -7.60 -26.49
N PRO A 365 -97.47 -7.20 -25.30
CA PRO A 365 -96.90 -5.88 -25.08
C PRO A 365 -95.54 -5.75 -25.78
N LEU A 366 -95.27 -4.59 -26.40
CA LEU A 366 -93.91 -4.19 -26.77
C LEU A 366 -93.21 -3.70 -25.51
N GLN A 367 -92.01 -4.19 -25.25
CA GLN A 367 -91.23 -3.82 -24.08
C GLN A 367 -89.86 -3.32 -24.51
N MET A 368 -89.33 -2.34 -23.77
CA MET A 368 -87.98 -1.82 -23.93
C MET A 368 -87.17 -2.02 -22.65
N TRP A 369 -85.90 -2.36 -22.77
CA TRP A 369 -84.96 -2.39 -21.66
C TRP A 369 -84.28 -1.04 -21.54
N VAL A 370 -84.56 -0.33 -20.45
CA VAL A 370 -83.96 0.97 -20.12
C VAL A 370 -83.58 0.95 -18.65
N GLY A 371 -82.39 1.44 -18.33
CA GLY A 371 -81.80 1.26 -17.00
C GLY A 371 -81.54 -0.22 -16.73
N ASN A 372 -82.25 -0.80 -15.75
CA ASN A 372 -82.05 -2.18 -15.30
C ASN A 372 -83.35 -3.02 -15.33
N GLY A 373 -84.23 -2.79 -16.30
CA GLY A 373 -85.45 -3.58 -16.40
C GLY A 373 -86.23 -3.40 -17.70
N TRP A 374 -87.02 -4.42 -18.04
CA TRP A 374 -88.01 -4.36 -19.11
C TRP A 374 -89.17 -3.48 -18.68
N ARG A 375 -89.49 -2.48 -19.50
CA ARG A 375 -90.63 -1.59 -19.36
C ARG A 375 -91.56 -1.83 -20.54
N THR A 376 -92.82 -2.13 -20.27
CA THR A 376 -93.85 -2.14 -21.32
C THR A 376 -94.06 -0.72 -21.81
N ILE A 377 -93.99 -0.52 -23.12
CA ILE A 377 -94.25 0.77 -23.74
C ILE A 377 -95.73 1.08 -23.53
N ASN A 378 -96.07 2.32 -23.18
CA ASN A 378 -97.48 2.72 -23.16
C ASN A 378 -97.96 2.96 -24.59
N GLY A 379 -99.17 2.49 -24.91
CA GLY A 379 -99.77 2.55 -26.25
C GLY A 379 -100.22 3.93 -26.65
#